data_AF-A0A9P0P3R3-F1
#
_entry.id   AF-A0A9P0P3R3-F1
#
_cell.length_a   1.000
_cell.length_b   1.000
_cell.length_c   1.000
_cell.angle_alpha   90.00
_cell.angle_beta   90.00
_cell.angle_gamma   90.00
#
_symmetry.space_group_name_H-M   'P 1'
#
loop_
_entity.id
_entity.type
_entity.pdbx_description
1 polymer ?
#
loop_
_entity_poly.entity_id
_entity_poly.type
_entity_poly.pdbx_seq_one_letter_code
_entity_poly.pdbx_strand_id
1 'polypeptide(L)'
;MLLKAIIAVVLVTGTLSHSNIHGTYYFSCQHGPAECKGNVYQSCALSQNQGDRKNVEFVNCIMRRNPDHFVNVEKCARKHEFNIGKIRNCSRGVEGSELLAQNGEKTLQLEPVLSFVPTIIYNDVYSNQDHMQSLKDFAAVVCSKIEGDKPEICANKRLPRTSWGFFEIF
;
A
#
# COMPACT_ATOMS: atom_id res chain seq x y z
N MET A 1 -19.08 -7.19 -8.38
CA MET A 1 -17.87 -7.70 -7.69
C MET A 1 -16.93 -6.51 -7.51
N LEU A 2 -16.81 -5.95 -6.30
CA LEU A 2 -15.90 -4.82 -6.08
C LEU A 2 -14.48 -5.30 -6.34
N LEU A 3 -13.74 -4.61 -7.22
CA LEU A 3 -12.31 -4.81 -7.37
C LEU A 3 -11.69 -4.69 -5.98
N LYS A 4 -11.31 -5.82 -5.40
CA LYS A 4 -10.30 -5.84 -4.35
C LYS A 4 -8.98 -5.64 -5.06
N ALA A 5 -8.80 -4.46 -5.65
CA ALA A 5 -7.47 -3.94 -5.71
C ALA A 5 -7.11 -3.85 -4.23
N ILE A 6 -6.22 -4.75 -3.77
CA ILE A 6 -5.40 -4.35 -2.67
C ILE A 6 -4.64 -3.16 -3.27
N ILE A 7 -5.21 -1.96 -3.16
CA ILE A 7 -4.42 -0.83 -2.71
C ILE A 7 -4.10 -1.19 -1.26
N ALA A 8 -3.30 -2.24 -1.12
CA ALA A 8 -2.24 -2.31 -0.17
C ALA A 8 -1.45 -1.06 -0.54
N VAL A 9 -1.89 0.05 0.01
CA VAL A 9 -1.00 0.77 0.86
C VAL A 9 -0.67 -0.10 2.09
N VAL A 10 -0.24 -1.35 1.87
CA VAL A 10 1.02 -1.71 2.47
C VAL A 10 1.97 -0.80 1.70
N LEU A 11 2.23 0.37 2.28
CA LEU A 11 3.49 1.03 2.02
C LEU A 11 4.52 0.05 2.54
N VAL A 12 4.82 -0.95 1.73
CA VAL A 12 6.04 -1.73 1.78
C VAL A 12 7.09 -0.71 1.36
N THR A 13 7.43 0.16 2.28
CA THR A 13 8.75 0.74 2.30
C THR A 13 9.45 -0.23 3.26
N GLY A 14 10.02 -1.27 2.63
CA GLY A 14 9.87 -2.66 3.07
C GLY A 14 10.41 -2.93 4.45
N THR A 15 9.66 -3.69 5.25
CA THR A 15 10.29 -4.49 6.29
C THR A 15 11.08 -5.58 5.57
N LEU A 16 12.40 -5.40 5.45
CA LEU A 16 13.32 -6.42 4.95
C LEU A 16 13.20 -7.70 5.78
N SER A 17 13.01 -7.54 7.10
CA SER A 17 12.72 -8.62 8.03
C SER A 17 12.13 -8.07 9.31
N HIS A 18 11.32 -8.90 9.98
CA HIS A 18 10.98 -8.69 11.38
C HIS A 18 11.27 -9.94 12.20
N SER A 19 11.57 -9.75 13.47
CA SER A 19 11.68 -10.82 14.45
C SER A 19 10.86 -10.49 15.69
N ASN A 20 10.33 -11.51 16.34
CA ASN A 20 9.72 -11.40 17.65
C ASN A 20 10.64 -12.10 18.66
N ILE A 21 11.25 -11.33 19.54
CA ILE A 21 12.12 -11.83 20.59
C ILE A 21 11.44 -11.51 21.92
N HIS A 22 10.95 -12.53 22.62
CA HIS A 22 10.25 -12.40 23.91
C HIS A 22 9.08 -11.39 23.90
N GLY A 23 8.29 -11.35 22.83
CA GLY A 23 7.15 -10.42 22.70
C GLY A 23 7.52 -9.03 22.20
N THR A 24 8.81 -8.77 21.93
CA THR A 24 9.27 -7.51 21.33
C THR A 24 9.54 -7.70 19.86
N TYR A 25 8.92 -6.88 19.02
CA TYR A 25 9.16 -6.84 17.59
C TYR A 25 10.36 -5.96 17.24
N TYR A 26 11.20 -6.46 16.35
CA TYR A 26 12.29 -5.72 15.73
C TYR A 26 12.04 -5.67 14.23
N PHE A 27 12.21 -4.49 13.63
CA PHE A 27 12.00 -4.26 12.21
C PHE A 27 13.28 -3.74 11.57
N SER A 28 13.65 -4.30 10.43
CA SER A 28 14.66 -3.74 9.53
C SER A 28 13.94 -3.21 8.29
N CYS A 29 14.13 -1.93 7.95
CA CYS A 29 13.53 -1.34 6.76
C CYS A 29 14.56 -0.79 5.75
N GLN A 30 14.22 -0.79 4.46
CA GLN A 30 15.13 -0.46 3.33
C GLN A 30 15.83 0.91 3.46
N HIS A 31 15.11 1.90 4.00
CA HIS A 31 15.52 3.28 4.22
C HIS A 31 15.72 3.57 5.72
N GLY A 32 15.88 2.53 6.54
CA GLY A 32 16.25 2.62 7.96
C GLY A 32 15.11 2.90 8.94
N PRO A 33 15.43 3.22 10.21
CA PRO A 33 14.43 3.26 11.29
C PRO A 33 13.34 4.32 11.12
N ALA A 34 13.62 5.42 10.42
CA ALA A 34 12.63 6.47 10.16
C ALA A 34 11.47 5.93 9.31
N GLU A 35 11.78 5.14 8.29
CA GLU A 35 10.79 4.46 7.46
C GLU A 35 9.92 3.51 8.29
N CYS A 36 10.54 2.65 9.11
CA CYS A 36 9.78 1.74 9.99
C CYS A 36 8.82 2.51 10.90
N LYS A 37 9.27 3.64 11.46
CA LYS A 37 8.44 4.51 12.30
C LYS A 37 7.27 5.12 11.54
N GLY A 38 7.50 5.59 10.31
CA GLY A 38 6.43 6.05 9.41
C GLY A 38 5.41 4.94 9.10
N ASN A 39 5.88 3.73 8.88
CA ASN A 39 5.03 2.57 8.59
C ASN A 39 4.15 2.17 9.78
N VAL A 40 4.66 2.26 11.01
CA VAL A 40 3.85 2.08 12.23
C VAL A 40 2.72 3.11 12.26
N TYR A 41 3.01 4.40 12.01
CA TYR A 41 1.98 5.43 12.05
C TYR A 41 0.88 5.23 11.01
N GLN A 42 1.25 4.82 9.81
CA GLN A 42 0.28 4.52 8.77
C GLN A 42 -0.53 3.27 9.11
N SER A 43 0.10 2.21 9.59
CA SER A 43 -0.58 0.98 10.04
C SER A 43 -1.62 1.30 11.12
N CYS A 44 -1.26 2.12 12.11
CA CYS A 44 -2.17 2.60 13.16
C CYS A 44 -3.29 3.52 12.67
N ALA A 45 -3.09 4.26 11.58
CA ALA A 45 -4.15 5.06 10.99
C ALA A 45 -5.14 4.15 10.25
N LEU A 46 -4.62 3.23 9.43
CA LEU A 46 -5.42 2.31 8.61
C LEU A 46 -6.20 1.29 9.44
N SER A 47 -5.72 0.92 10.64
CA SER A 47 -6.46 0.04 11.57
C SER A 47 -7.78 0.63 12.05
N GLN A 48 -8.00 1.95 11.88
CA GLN A 48 -9.27 2.60 12.21
C GLN A 48 -10.40 2.32 11.20
N ASN A 49 -10.12 1.62 10.10
CA ASN A 49 -11.11 1.17 9.11
C ASN A 49 -12.07 2.28 8.63
N GLN A 50 -11.54 3.45 8.27
CA GLN A 50 -12.32 4.63 7.86
C GLN A 50 -12.99 4.51 6.46
N GLY A 51 -12.86 3.35 5.81
CA GLY A 51 -13.26 3.10 4.43
C GLY A 51 -12.18 3.41 3.42
N ASP A 52 -12.18 2.69 2.29
CA ASP A 52 -11.09 2.66 1.31
C ASP A 52 -10.70 4.06 0.81
N ARG A 53 -11.68 4.90 0.50
CA ARG A 53 -11.42 6.28 0.02
C ARG A 53 -10.68 7.12 1.06
N LYS A 54 -11.14 7.15 2.31
CA LYS A 54 -10.50 7.95 3.37
C LYS A 54 -9.09 7.42 3.69
N ASN A 55 -8.93 6.10 3.70
CA ASN A 55 -7.63 5.45 3.87
C ASN A 55 -6.65 5.87 2.77
N VAL A 56 -7.04 5.79 1.50
CA VAL A 56 -6.21 6.23 0.36
C VAL A 56 -5.89 7.73 0.45
N GLU A 57 -6.86 8.56 0.81
CA GLU A 57 -6.65 10.00 0.95
C GLU A 57 -5.67 10.36 2.07
N PHE A 58 -5.78 9.71 3.23
CA PHE A 58 -4.86 9.88 4.35
C PHE A 58 -3.43 9.49 3.94
N VAL A 59 -3.27 8.32 3.31
CA VAL A 59 -1.99 7.84 2.81
C VAL A 59 -1.39 8.84 1.82
N ASN A 60 -2.17 9.25 0.83
CA ASN A 60 -1.76 10.19 -0.20
C ASN A 60 -1.37 11.57 0.39
N CYS A 61 -1.96 11.94 1.53
CA CYS A 61 -1.54 13.12 2.29
C CYS A 61 -0.18 12.93 2.97
N ILE A 62 0.02 11.83 3.70
CA ILE A 62 1.24 11.61 4.49
C ILE A 62 2.45 11.30 3.60
N MET A 63 2.25 10.63 2.47
CA MET A 63 3.31 10.32 1.50
C MET A 63 3.89 11.52 0.75
N ARG A 64 3.18 12.65 0.74
CA ARG A 64 3.70 13.94 0.23
C ARG A 64 4.43 14.76 1.31
N ARG A 65 4.69 14.15 2.46
CA ARG A 65 5.31 14.76 3.63
C ARG A 65 6.35 13.77 4.19
N ASN A 66 6.89 14.06 5.36
CA ASN A 66 7.78 13.15 6.08
C ASN A 66 6.92 12.24 6.98
N PRO A 67 6.74 10.94 6.65
CA PRO A 67 5.80 10.07 7.36
C PRO A 67 6.24 9.74 8.77
N ASP A 68 7.53 9.82 9.08
CA ASP A 68 8.14 9.51 10.38
C ASP A 68 7.99 10.66 11.41
N HIS A 69 7.57 11.83 10.94
CA HIS A 69 7.27 13.00 11.77
C HIS A 69 5.78 13.01 12.16
N PHE A 70 5.48 12.72 13.44
CA PHE A 70 4.10 12.59 13.90
C PHE A 70 3.24 13.85 13.66
N VAL A 71 3.84 15.06 13.67
CA VAL A 71 3.12 16.30 13.34
C VAL A 71 2.50 16.28 11.93
N ASN A 72 3.12 15.59 10.97
CA ASN A 72 2.56 15.42 9.63
C ASN A 72 1.39 14.43 9.62
N VAL A 73 1.50 13.37 10.43
CA VAL A 73 0.43 12.40 10.68
C VAL A 73 -0.79 13.12 11.26
N GLU A 74 -0.61 14.00 12.24
CA GLU A 74 -1.68 14.79 12.83
C GLU A 74 -2.37 15.71 11.82
N LYS A 75 -1.59 16.38 10.95
CA LYS A 75 -2.13 17.23 9.88
C LYS A 75 -3.01 16.42 8.92
N CYS A 76 -2.54 15.26 8.48
CA CYS A 76 -3.29 14.41 7.57
C CYS A 76 -4.49 13.73 8.25
N ALA A 77 -4.33 13.28 9.49
CA ALA A 77 -5.41 12.70 10.27
C ALA A 77 -6.54 13.72 10.50
N ARG A 78 -6.21 14.97 10.86
CA ARG A 78 -7.20 16.03 11.01
C ARG A 78 -7.94 16.32 9.70
N LYS A 79 -7.22 16.40 8.59
CA LYS A 79 -7.79 16.68 7.26
C LYS A 79 -8.79 15.61 6.80
N HIS A 80 -8.53 14.35 7.13
CA HIS A 80 -9.34 13.20 6.69
C HIS A 80 -10.15 12.56 7.83
N GLU A 81 -10.30 13.28 8.95
CA GLU A 81 -11.14 12.91 10.10
C GLU A 81 -10.74 11.60 10.81
N PHE A 82 -9.45 11.26 10.82
CA PHE A 82 -8.93 10.15 11.62
C PHE A 82 -8.76 10.57 13.08
N ASN A 83 -8.94 9.63 14.02
CA ASN A 83 -8.74 9.89 15.43
C ASN A 83 -7.24 9.91 15.77
N ILE A 84 -6.68 11.11 15.91
CA ILE A 84 -5.26 11.33 16.24
C ILE A 84 -4.84 10.62 17.54
N GLY A 85 -5.71 10.63 18.56
CA GLY A 85 -5.43 10.00 19.84
C GLY A 85 -5.26 8.48 19.72
N LYS A 86 -6.10 7.82 18.92
CA LYS A 86 -5.97 6.40 18.60
C LYS A 86 -4.67 6.09 17.87
N ILE A 87 -4.31 6.90 16.85
CA ILE A 87 -3.02 6.71 16.13
C ILE A 87 -1.85 6.85 17.10
N ARG A 88 -1.87 7.87 17.95
CA ARG A 88 -0.81 8.14 18.92
C ARG A 88 -0.64 6.98 19.89
N ASN A 89 -1.73 6.49 20.48
CA ASN A 89 -1.70 5.39 21.44
C ASN A 89 -1.23 4.09 20.79
N CYS A 90 -1.79 3.73 19.63
CA CYS A 90 -1.37 2.56 18.86
C CYS A 90 0.13 2.61 18.54
N SER A 91 0.63 3.76 18.06
CA SER A 91 2.03 3.90 17.63
C SER A 91 3.06 3.84 18.76
N ARG A 92 2.63 4.01 20.01
CA ARG A 92 3.47 3.92 21.21
C ARG A 92 3.33 2.57 21.93
N GLY A 93 2.32 1.77 21.55
CA GLY A 93 2.03 0.48 22.15
C GLY A 93 2.47 -0.69 21.29
N VAL A 94 2.23 -1.91 21.80
CA VAL A 94 2.51 -3.16 21.09
C VAL A 94 1.67 -3.31 19.81
N GLU A 95 0.45 -2.74 19.81
CA GLU A 95 -0.48 -2.77 18.68
C GLU A 95 0.17 -2.26 17.38
N GLY A 96 0.90 -1.14 17.43
CA GLY A 96 1.56 -0.59 16.24
C GLY A 96 2.59 -1.53 15.64
N SER A 97 3.33 -2.23 16.49
CA SER A 97 4.31 -3.23 16.08
C SER A 97 3.63 -4.50 15.53
N GLU A 98 2.59 -4.99 16.19
CA GLU A 98 1.82 -6.14 15.71
C GLU A 98 1.21 -5.88 14.33
N LEU A 99 0.62 -4.70 14.13
CA LEU A 99 0.07 -4.30 12.84
C LEU A 99 1.16 -4.22 11.75
N LEU A 100 2.34 -3.68 12.06
CA LEU A 100 3.44 -3.63 11.10
C LEU A 100 3.96 -5.04 10.76
N ALA A 101 4.09 -5.93 11.75
CA ALA A 101 4.48 -7.32 11.52
C ALA A 101 3.46 -8.07 10.66
N GLN A 102 2.17 -7.93 10.95
CA GLN A 102 1.10 -8.52 10.13
C GLN A 102 1.14 -8.01 8.68
N ASN A 103 1.47 -6.74 8.47
CA ASN A 103 1.64 -6.18 7.13
C ASN A 103 2.89 -6.74 6.44
N GLY A 104 3.98 -6.95 7.18
CA GLY A 104 5.18 -7.64 6.70
C GLY A 104 4.88 -9.08 6.26
N GLU A 105 4.20 -9.86 7.10
CA GLU A 105 3.80 -11.24 6.79
C GLU A 105 2.93 -11.32 5.52
N LYS A 106 1.91 -10.45 5.41
CA LYS A 106 1.08 -10.37 4.18
C LYS A 106 1.91 -10.10 2.94
N THR A 107 2.98 -9.33 3.07
CA THR A 107 3.89 -8.99 1.96
C THR A 107 4.78 -10.17 1.58
N LEU A 108 5.31 -10.88 2.59
CA LEU A 108 6.16 -12.06 2.40
C LEU A 108 5.39 -13.25 1.82
N GLN A 109 4.08 -13.33 2.08
CA GLN A 109 3.18 -14.35 1.55
C GLN A 109 2.72 -14.10 0.10
N LEU A 110 3.12 -12.98 -0.52
CA LEU A 110 2.80 -12.74 -1.93
C LEU A 110 3.59 -13.69 -2.82
N GLU A 111 2.93 -14.22 -3.85
CA GLU A 111 3.55 -15.04 -4.87
C GLU A 111 3.52 -14.33 -6.23
N PRO A 112 4.68 -14.07 -6.87
CA PRO A 112 6.04 -14.28 -6.36
C PRO A 112 6.39 -13.32 -5.21
N VAL A 113 7.39 -13.71 -4.41
CA VAL A 113 7.94 -12.86 -3.35
C VAL A 113 8.33 -11.51 -3.93
N LEU A 114 7.92 -10.42 -3.26
CA LEU A 114 8.18 -9.07 -3.75
C LEU A 114 9.67 -8.80 -3.93
N SER A 115 10.04 -8.35 -5.13
CA SER A 115 11.42 -7.99 -5.48
C SER A 115 11.64 -6.47 -5.62
N PHE A 116 10.56 -5.68 -5.69
CA PHE A 116 10.63 -4.22 -5.81
C PHE A 116 9.31 -3.59 -5.35
N VAL A 117 9.35 -2.28 -5.06
CA VAL A 117 8.17 -1.49 -4.69
C VAL A 117 8.10 -0.23 -5.57
N PRO A 118 6.90 0.30 -5.89
CA PRO A 118 5.59 -0.24 -5.53
C PRO A 118 5.20 -1.49 -6.34
N THR A 119 4.60 -2.50 -5.71
CA THR A 119 3.97 -3.63 -6.40
C THR A 119 2.46 -3.43 -6.47
N ILE A 120 1.84 -3.79 -7.60
CA ILE A 120 0.41 -3.59 -7.84
C ILE A 120 -0.22 -4.95 -8.13
N ILE A 121 -1.21 -5.32 -7.32
CA ILE A 121 -1.87 -6.62 -7.33
C ILE A 121 -3.38 -6.40 -7.43
N TYR A 122 -4.04 -7.19 -8.27
CA TYR A 122 -5.48 -7.13 -8.48
C TYR A 122 -6.11 -8.44 -8.03
N ASN A 123 -7.11 -8.38 -7.14
CA ASN A 123 -7.83 -9.54 -6.62
C ASN A 123 -6.90 -10.61 -6.08
N ASP A 124 -5.90 -10.21 -5.29
CA ASP A 124 -4.91 -11.08 -4.65
C ASP A 124 -4.02 -11.89 -5.62
N VAL A 125 -4.04 -11.58 -6.93
CA VAL A 125 -3.23 -12.26 -7.97
C VAL A 125 -2.21 -11.31 -8.59
N TYR A 126 -0.92 -11.65 -8.49
CA TYR A 126 0.14 -10.91 -9.17
C TYR A 126 0.19 -11.24 -10.67
N SER A 127 0.32 -10.21 -11.49
CA SER A 127 0.56 -10.31 -12.93
C SER A 127 1.59 -9.27 -13.32
N ASN A 128 2.74 -9.72 -13.85
CA ASN A 128 3.80 -8.80 -14.29
C ASN A 128 3.30 -7.82 -15.37
N GLN A 129 2.43 -8.29 -16.27
CA GLN A 129 1.83 -7.44 -17.29
C GLN A 129 0.94 -6.36 -16.68
N ASP A 130 -0.01 -6.75 -15.81
CA ASP A 130 -0.92 -5.79 -15.17
C ASP A 130 -0.14 -4.80 -14.32
N HIS A 131 0.86 -5.29 -13.58
CA HIS A 131 1.76 -4.47 -12.79
C HIS A 131 2.47 -3.42 -13.65
N MET A 132 3.18 -3.84 -14.72
CA MET A 132 3.94 -2.94 -15.58
C MET A 132 3.05 -1.95 -16.35
N GLN A 133 1.84 -2.37 -16.74
CA GLN A 133 0.85 -1.47 -17.34
C GLN A 133 0.31 -0.47 -16.31
N SER A 134 0.14 -0.88 -15.06
CA SER A 134 -0.38 -0.02 -13.99
C SER A 134 0.62 1.06 -13.59
N LEU A 135 1.92 0.80 -13.68
CA LEU A 135 2.95 1.83 -13.52
C LEU A 135 2.87 2.93 -14.59
N LYS A 136 2.26 2.64 -15.76
CA LYS A 136 2.05 3.62 -16.84
C LYS A 136 0.68 4.30 -16.77
N ASP A 137 -0.39 3.52 -16.62
CA ASP A 137 -1.76 4.01 -16.46
C ASP A 137 -2.58 3.05 -15.58
N PHE A 138 -2.51 3.26 -14.27
CA PHE A 138 -3.27 2.49 -13.27
C PHE A 138 -4.76 2.48 -13.56
N ALA A 139 -5.35 3.63 -13.93
CA ALA A 139 -6.78 3.74 -14.19
C ALA A 139 -7.19 2.88 -15.40
N ALA A 140 -6.35 2.79 -16.44
CA ALA A 140 -6.63 1.92 -17.58
C ALA A 140 -6.68 0.43 -17.20
N VAL A 141 -5.77 -0.01 -16.32
CA VAL A 141 -5.78 -1.40 -15.84
C VAL A 141 -6.96 -1.66 -14.92
N VAL A 142 -7.27 -0.77 -13.97
CA VAL A 142 -8.49 -0.90 -13.14
C VAL A 142 -9.74 -1.00 -14.03
N CYS A 143 -9.87 -0.13 -15.03
CA CYS A 143 -10.99 -0.15 -15.96
C CYS A 143 -11.06 -1.43 -16.80
N SER A 144 -9.94 -2.10 -17.09
CA SER A 144 -9.95 -3.38 -17.81
C SER A 144 -10.46 -4.55 -16.95
N LYS A 145 -10.29 -4.45 -15.62
CA LYS A 145 -10.70 -5.46 -14.64
C LYS A 145 -12.14 -5.31 -14.14
N ILE A 146 -12.82 -4.18 -14.41
CA ILE A 146 -14.23 -3.99 -14.06
C ILE A 146 -15.10 -4.81 -15.03
N GLU A 147 -15.91 -5.71 -14.48
CA GLU A 147 -16.95 -6.43 -15.21
C GLU A 147 -18.27 -5.64 -15.18
N GLY A 148 -19.04 -5.66 -16.27
CA GLY A 148 -20.32 -4.95 -16.38
C GLY A 148 -20.17 -3.45 -16.66
N ASP A 149 -21.09 -2.66 -16.08
CA ASP A 149 -21.14 -1.21 -16.28
C ASP A 149 -19.90 -0.51 -15.71
N LYS A 150 -19.18 0.18 -16.58
CA LYS A 150 -17.94 0.89 -16.21
C LYS A 150 -18.24 2.36 -15.91
N PRO A 151 -17.57 2.97 -14.92
CA PRO A 151 -17.66 4.40 -14.67
C PRO A 151 -17.19 5.22 -15.89
N GLU A 152 -17.69 6.45 -16.02
CA GLU A 152 -17.38 7.35 -17.15
C GLU A 152 -15.88 7.54 -17.38
N ILE A 153 -15.08 7.56 -16.31
CA ILE A 153 -13.61 7.66 -16.38
C ILE A 153 -12.97 6.54 -17.23
N CYS A 154 -13.66 5.41 -17.42
CA CYS A 154 -13.20 4.29 -18.22
C CYS A 154 -13.51 4.42 -19.73
N ALA A 155 -14.38 5.34 -20.14
CA ALA A 155 -14.89 5.41 -21.52
C ALA A 155 -13.77 5.55 -22.58
N ASN A 156 -12.70 6.28 -22.24
CA ASN A 156 -11.57 6.55 -23.15
C ASN A 156 -10.26 5.89 -22.70
N LYS A 157 -10.32 4.94 -21.76
CA LYS A 157 -9.14 4.26 -21.24
C LYS A 157 -8.75 3.08 -22.12
N ARG A 158 -7.46 2.98 -22.45
CA ARG A 158 -6.88 1.86 -23.20
C ARG A 158 -5.65 1.35 -22.46
N LEU A 159 -5.49 0.03 -22.43
CA LEU A 159 -4.32 -0.57 -21.79
C LEU A 159 -3.04 -0.09 -22.49
N PRO A 160 -2.02 0.36 -21.73
CA PRO A 160 -0.73 0.72 -22.29
C PRO A 160 -0.10 -0.44 -23.07
N ARG A 161 0.52 -0.14 -24.21
CA ARG A 161 1.31 -1.15 -24.92
C ARG A 161 2.51 -1.55 -24.06
N THR A 162 2.68 -2.84 -23.84
CA THR A 162 3.92 -3.42 -23.33
C THR A 162 4.84 -3.61 -24.53
N SER A 163 6.05 -3.06 -24.47
CA SER A 163 7.06 -3.19 -25.54
C SER A 163 7.72 -4.57 -25.56
N TRP A 164 7.06 -5.60 -25.03
CA TRP A 164 7.56 -6.96 -24.91
C TRP A 164 6.59 -7.91 -25.62
N GLY A 165 6.52 -7.74 -26.93
CA GLY A 165 5.66 -8.54 -27.79
C GLY A 165 5.98 -8.25 -29.26
N PHE A 166 7.22 -8.54 -29.66
CA PHE A 166 7.64 -8.85 -31.04
C PHE A 166 9.06 -9.46 -30.98
N PHE A 167 9.14 -10.73 -30.57
CA PHE A 167 10.17 -11.67 -31.06
C PHE A 167 9.43 -12.88 -31.65
N GLU A 168 8.59 -12.61 -32.65
CA GLU A 168 8.30 -13.54 -33.74
C GLU A 168 8.43 -12.72 -35.02
N ILE A 169 9.00 -13.32 -36.06
CA ILE A 169 9.58 -12.73 -37.30
C ILE A 169 11.09 -12.44 -37.17
N PHE A 170 11.90 -13.50 -37.13
CA PHE A 170 12.79 -13.92 -38.22
C PHE A 170 13.06 -15.42 -38.09
#